data_AF-A0A7S6S204-F1
#
_entry.id   AF-A0A7S6S204-F1
#
_cell.length_a   1.000
_cell.length_b   1.000
_cell.length_c   1.000
_cell.angle_alpha   90.00
_cell.angle_beta   90.00
_cell.angle_gamma   90.00
#
_symmetry.space_group_name_H-M   'P 1'
#
loop_
_entity.id
_entity.type
_entity.pdbx_description
1 polymer ?
#
loop_
_entity_poly.entity_id
_entity_poly.type
_entity_poly.pdbx_seq_one_letter_code
_entity_poly.pdbx_strand_id
1 'polypeptide(L)'
;MTFSSWLDGRGSPVGHRGARGGGWSAAARAAVRVMTGAAIGCGLAMLPIRAAAQPCTTACGDFSGDAFVSAPDIAPFLDCLGQPVDPPSSCQCADLDGSGSVGMADVAVFQRLFGTGSDEAAPGCTGAAPASANLTAFRPQHRGGYAPFQRAAVSEADEADPMRGPGIRRNAPGDVDAFGEDDLIEVQLDVAPPGAALALRRGHPALRVWTTRTRQAGTEIAFIGDKTGVLPIGPAQSSLTLWVEWAAAAHGDGELHVESPAVRTPKDTLLFRTFRSIVIALGGENQVPSDPPDPNSGTFVSAVDLYRAGYDVHMYDEDNVGPDGSGATFNEAATAVRDRGVTTVAIYGYSHGGGSTYDLADRLDSQRAGLGVFEIAWTSYVDSVSNDSDFDTAQELRRPPSTGFHLNHYQRGSFFQDLGLDGGPVPNSVPPPTGLDVETTPWGAGCTHFEVDDFPQVLNLLLSTLAAGVPLP
;
A
#
# COMPACT_ATOMS: atom_id res chain seq x y z
N MET A 1 18.36 -4.67 60.57
CA MET A 1 17.83 -6.06 60.56
C MET A 1 18.58 -6.84 59.49
N THR A 2 18.75 -8.12 59.76
CA THR A 2 19.83 -9.04 59.37
C THR A 2 19.51 -9.95 58.18
N PHE A 3 20.56 -10.34 57.42
CA PHE A 3 20.76 -11.61 56.65
C PHE A 3 19.82 -11.86 55.44
N SER A 4 20.19 -12.51 54.32
CA SER A 4 21.30 -13.40 53.93
C SER A 4 21.42 -13.47 52.39
N SER A 5 22.63 -13.77 51.93
CA SER A 5 23.13 -14.14 50.60
C SER A 5 22.63 -15.48 50.01
N TRP A 6 22.71 -15.64 48.69
CA TRP A 6 23.11 -16.90 48.04
C TRP A 6 23.93 -16.68 46.74
N LEU A 7 24.93 -17.55 46.58
CA LEU A 7 26.12 -17.59 45.69
C LEU A 7 25.77 -18.18 44.29
N ASP A 8 26.39 -17.78 43.17
CA ASP A 8 27.76 -18.03 42.64
C ASP A 8 27.90 -19.40 41.92
N GLY A 9 28.53 -19.40 40.74
CA GLY A 9 28.76 -20.61 39.94
C GLY A 9 29.33 -20.40 38.53
N ARG A 10 30.61 -20.02 38.44
CA ARG A 10 31.43 -20.17 37.21
C ARG A 10 32.07 -21.57 37.16
N GLY A 11 32.24 -22.12 35.96
CA GLY A 11 33.20 -23.22 35.70
C GLY A 11 33.04 -23.94 34.35
N SER A 12 33.79 -23.51 33.32
CA SER A 12 34.27 -24.33 32.17
C SER A 12 35.33 -25.37 32.67
N PRO A 13 35.89 -26.36 31.91
CA PRO A 13 36.17 -26.37 30.45
C PRO A 13 36.20 -27.75 29.69
N VAL A 14 36.42 -27.66 28.36
CA VAL A 14 37.20 -28.51 27.41
C VAL A 14 37.25 -30.05 27.58
N GLY A 15 36.93 -30.77 26.49
CA GLY A 15 37.32 -32.17 26.27
C GLY A 15 37.29 -32.60 24.79
N HIS A 16 38.47 -32.86 24.21
CA HIS A 16 38.73 -33.35 22.85
C HIS A 16 39.09 -34.87 22.86
N ARG A 17 38.99 -35.51 21.67
CA ARG A 17 39.44 -36.88 21.24
C ARG A 17 38.49 -38.04 21.59
N GLY A 18 38.25 -39.05 20.73
CA GLY A 18 38.68 -39.33 19.37
C GLY A 18 38.37 -40.78 18.93
N ALA A 19 38.14 -40.95 17.62
CA ALA A 19 38.54 -42.06 16.73
C ALA A 19 37.91 -43.47 16.76
N ARG A 20 37.81 -43.99 15.51
CA ARG A 20 37.67 -45.39 14.99
C ARG A 20 36.23 -45.88 14.80
N GLY A 21 35.83 -46.48 13.68
CA GLY A 21 36.52 -46.91 12.46
C GLY A 21 35.66 -47.92 11.67
N GLY A 22 35.99 -48.14 10.40
CA GLY A 22 35.43 -49.21 9.54
C GLY A 22 34.25 -48.76 8.67
N GLY A 23 34.18 -49.05 7.38
CA GLY A 23 35.02 -49.86 6.50
C GLY A 23 34.42 -49.80 5.10
N TRP A 24 35.28 -49.82 4.10
CA TRP A 24 34.92 -49.85 2.68
C TRP A 24 34.36 -51.21 2.29
N SER A 25 33.37 -51.23 1.40
CA SER A 25 33.35 -52.24 0.33
C SER A 25 32.66 -51.71 -0.92
N ALA A 26 33.41 -51.78 -2.01
CA ALA A 26 32.99 -51.57 -3.37
C ALA A 26 32.43 -52.87 -3.97
N ALA A 27 31.47 -52.76 -4.89
CA ALA A 27 31.23 -53.70 -5.97
C ALA A 27 30.36 -52.99 -7.03
N ALA A 28 30.95 -52.51 -8.13
CA ALA A 28 31.04 -53.19 -9.44
C ALA A 28 29.68 -53.20 -10.17
N ARG A 29 29.40 -52.25 -11.07
CA ARG A 29 29.73 -52.25 -12.52
C ARG A 29 29.51 -53.58 -13.26
N ALA A 30 28.62 -53.49 -14.25
CA ALA A 30 28.61 -54.13 -15.57
C ALA A 30 28.24 -55.61 -15.69
N ALA A 31 27.12 -55.86 -16.38
CA ALA A 31 27.02 -56.92 -17.40
C ALA A 31 25.84 -56.64 -18.35
N VAL A 32 26.15 -56.05 -19.51
CA VAL A 32 25.34 -56.13 -20.73
C VAL A 32 25.87 -57.33 -21.52
N ARG A 33 25.10 -58.42 -21.64
CA ARG A 33 25.16 -59.34 -22.78
C ARG A 33 24.01 -60.37 -22.77
N VAL A 34 23.18 -60.24 -23.80
CA VAL A 34 22.63 -61.28 -24.70
C VAL A 34 22.13 -62.58 -24.05
N MET A 35 20.81 -62.75 -24.05
CA MET A 35 20.21 -64.03 -24.42
C MET A 35 19.07 -63.82 -25.44
N THR A 36 19.31 -64.39 -26.61
CA THR A 36 18.35 -64.72 -27.65
C THR A 36 17.35 -65.77 -27.17
N GLY A 37 16.07 -65.58 -27.54
CA GLY A 37 15.18 -66.67 -27.90
C GLY A 37 14.12 -67.09 -26.89
N ALA A 38 12.89 -66.59 -27.08
CA ALA A 38 11.68 -67.39 -27.07
C ALA A 38 10.52 -66.57 -27.66
N ALA A 39 10.15 -66.89 -28.89
CA ALA A 39 8.97 -66.37 -29.53
C ALA A 39 7.72 -67.01 -28.90
N ILE A 40 6.88 -66.19 -28.26
CA ILE A 40 5.48 -66.52 -27.99
C ILE A 40 4.65 -65.37 -28.52
N GLY A 41 3.92 -65.64 -29.60
CA GLY A 41 3.00 -64.71 -30.21
C GLY A 41 1.82 -64.43 -29.28
N CYS A 42 1.61 -63.17 -28.97
CA CYS A 42 0.32 -62.60 -28.63
C CYS A 42 0.20 -61.28 -29.39
N GLY A 43 -0.64 -61.29 -30.42
CA GLY A 43 -0.97 -60.10 -31.19
C GLY A 43 -1.79 -59.14 -30.34
N LEU A 44 -1.13 -58.21 -29.68
CA LEU A 44 -1.74 -56.96 -29.25
C LEU A 44 -1.58 -55.97 -30.42
N ALA A 45 -2.69 -55.72 -31.10
CA ALA A 45 -2.80 -54.60 -32.03
C ALA A 45 -2.50 -53.31 -31.24
N MET A 46 -1.38 -52.66 -31.55
CA MET A 46 -1.16 -51.26 -31.20
C MET A 46 -2.22 -50.44 -31.94
N LEU A 47 -3.29 -50.07 -31.23
CA LEU A 47 -4.15 -48.99 -31.67
C LEU A 47 -3.32 -47.69 -31.57
N PRO A 48 -3.16 -46.93 -32.67
CA PRO A 48 -2.57 -45.61 -32.57
C PRO A 48 -3.45 -44.78 -31.65
N ILE A 49 -2.88 -44.26 -30.57
CA ILE A 49 -3.49 -43.20 -29.78
C ILE A 49 -3.57 -42.01 -30.74
N ARG A 50 -4.73 -41.83 -31.38
CA ARG A 50 -5.04 -40.59 -32.07
C ARG A 50 -5.19 -39.54 -30.98
N ALA A 51 -4.17 -38.69 -30.82
CA ALA A 51 -4.34 -37.42 -30.15
C ALA A 51 -5.57 -36.75 -30.77
N ALA A 52 -6.61 -36.57 -29.98
CA ALA A 52 -7.78 -35.82 -30.43
C ALA A 52 -7.26 -34.44 -30.85
N ALA A 53 -7.61 -34.01 -32.07
CA ALA A 53 -7.33 -32.66 -32.54
C ALA A 53 -8.06 -31.70 -31.60
N GLN A 54 -7.40 -31.26 -30.53
CA GLN A 54 -7.89 -30.14 -29.75
C GLN A 54 -7.73 -28.91 -30.65
N PRO A 55 -8.83 -28.21 -30.99
CA PRO A 55 -8.72 -26.92 -31.64
C PRO A 55 -7.83 -26.01 -30.79
N CYS A 56 -7.13 -25.08 -31.43
CA CYS A 56 -6.18 -24.13 -30.87
C CYS A 56 -6.81 -23.22 -29.79
N THR A 57 -7.21 -23.79 -28.66
CA THR A 57 -7.96 -23.10 -27.59
C THR A 57 -7.03 -22.46 -26.57
N THR A 58 -5.75 -22.78 -26.62
CA THR A 58 -4.72 -22.30 -25.71
C THR A 58 -3.57 -21.71 -26.51
N ALA A 59 -2.96 -20.71 -25.91
CA ALA A 59 -2.20 -19.64 -26.53
C ALA A 59 -0.98 -20.06 -27.37
N CYS A 60 -0.39 -19.09 -28.08
CA CYS A 60 0.61 -19.37 -29.11
C CYS A 60 1.87 -20.06 -28.58
N GLY A 61 2.23 -21.18 -29.21
CA GLY A 61 3.38 -21.99 -28.84
C GLY A 61 3.16 -22.90 -27.62
N ASP A 62 2.04 -22.77 -26.90
CA ASP A 62 1.67 -23.64 -25.77
C ASP A 62 0.77 -24.77 -26.30
N PHE A 63 1.42 -25.82 -26.80
CA PHE A 63 0.76 -27.00 -27.35
C PHE A 63 0.30 -27.97 -26.25
N SER A 64 0.78 -27.80 -25.03
CA SER A 64 0.45 -28.62 -23.86
C SER A 64 -0.75 -28.09 -23.08
N GLY A 65 -1.08 -26.80 -23.25
CA GLY A 65 -2.17 -26.10 -22.58
C GLY A 65 -1.85 -25.72 -21.13
N ASP A 66 -0.57 -25.64 -20.76
CA ASP A 66 -0.12 -25.34 -19.40
C ASP A 66 0.19 -23.86 -19.14
N ALA A 67 -0.12 -23.01 -20.13
CA ALA A 67 0.10 -21.57 -20.19
C ALA A 67 1.57 -21.13 -20.38
N PHE A 68 2.51 -22.06 -20.57
CA PHE A 68 3.91 -21.77 -20.86
C PHE A 68 4.34 -22.42 -22.16
N VAL A 69 5.25 -21.77 -22.89
CA VAL A 69 5.95 -22.46 -23.99
C VAL A 69 7.20 -23.10 -23.40
N SER A 70 7.16 -24.41 -23.23
CA SER A 70 8.12 -25.18 -22.47
C SER A 70 8.52 -26.49 -23.18
N ALA A 71 9.28 -27.34 -22.50
CA ALA A 71 9.79 -28.57 -23.11
C ALA A 71 8.67 -29.55 -23.59
N PRO A 72 7.57 -29.74 -22.85
CA PRO A 72 6.36 -30.42 -23.34
C PRO A 72 5.85 -29.96 -24.70
N ASP A 73 6.01 -28.68 -25.04
CA ASP A 73 5.50 -28.07 -26.27
C ASP A 73 6.37 -28.33 -27.49
N ILE A 74 7.63 -28.74 -27.27
CA ILE A 74 8.60 -29.00 -28.35
C ILE A 74 8.12 -30.13 -29.25
N ALA A 75 7.70 -31.26 -28.68
CA ALA A 75 7.35 -32.44 -29.47
C ALA A 75 6.11 -32.18 -30.35
N PRO A 76 4.99 -31.64 -29.83
CA PRO A 76 3.85 -31.26 -30.67
C PRO A 76 4.20 -30.22 -31.74
N PHE A 77 5.06 -29.25 -31.43
CA PHE A 77 5.52 -28.27 -32.41
C PHE A 77 6.32 -28.92 -33.55
N LEU A 78 7.27 -29.80 -33.20
CA LEU A 78 8.09 -30.52 -34.17
C LEU A 78 7.27 -31.48 -35.05
N ASP A 79 6.19 -32.06 -34.51
CA ASP A 79 5.27 -32.91 -35.28
C ASP A 79 4.55 -32.14 -36.40
N CYS A 80 4.44 -30.82 -36.25
CA CYS A 80 3.87 -29.92 -37.24
C CYS A 80 4.92 -29.26 -38.16
N LEU A 81 6.21 -29.42 -37.90
CA LEU A 81 7.26 -28.78 -38.70
C LEU A 81 7.37 -29.37 -40.10
N GLY A 82 7.41 -28.51 -41.13
CA GLY A 82 7.51 -28.90 -42.53
C GLY A 82 6.16 -29.16 -43.21
N GLN A 83 5.04 -28.83 -42.55
CA GLN A 83 3.72 -28.89 -43.16
C GLN A 83 3.58 -27.83 -44.28
N PRO A 84 2.85 -28.12 -45.36
CA PRO A 84 2.68 -27.22 -46.50
C PRO A 84 1.82 -26.00 -46.14
N VAL A 85 1.68 -25.08 -47.10
CA VAL A 85 0.70 -23.98 -47.02
C VAL A 85 -0.69 -24.59 -46.79
N ASP A 86 -1.44 -24.04 -45.82
CA ASP A 86 -2.70 -24.58 -45.30
C ASP A 86 -2.52 -25.93 -44.57
N PRO A 87 -1.77 -25.98 -43.45
CA PRO A 87 -1.58 -27.20 -42.69
C PRO A 87 -2.94 -27.76 -42.20
N PRO A 88 -3.02 -29.07 -41.93
CA PRO A 88 -4.22 -29.66 -41.32
C PRO A 88 -4.57 -28.88 -40.04
N SER A 89 -5.86 -28.83 -39.68
CA SER A 89 -6.35 -28.03 -38.55
C SER A 89 -5.64 -28.33 -37.22
N SER A 90 -5.01 -29.51 -37.07
CA SER A 90 -4.19 -29.89 -35.92
C SER A 90 -2.83 -29.18 -35.83
N CYS A 91 -2.37 -28.56 -36.91
CA CYS A 91 -1.07 -27.89 -37.03
C CYS A 91 -1.16 -26.41 -37.39
N GLN A 92 -2.37 -25.87 -37.56
CA GLN A 92 -2.56 -24.44 -37.81
C GLN A 92 -2.02 -23.56 -36.67
N CYS A 93 -2.00 -24.05 -35.42
CA CYS A 93 -1.39 -23.34 -34.29
C CYS A 93 0.15 -23.31 -34.30
N ALA A 94 0.79 -24.13 -35.14
CA ALA A 94 2.25 -24.13 -35.25
C ALA A 94 2.78 -23.15 -36.30
N ASP A 95 1.90 -22.54 -37.09
CA ASP A 95 2.20 -21.40 -37.97
C ASP A 95 2.18 -20.11 -37.11
N LEU A 96 3.25 -19.93 -36.35
CA LEU A 96 3.42 -18.88 -35.35
C LEU A 96 3.79 -17.53 -35.98
N ASP A 97 4.30 -17.53 -37.22
CA ASP A 97 4.60 -16.31 -37.97
C ASP A 97 3.46 -15.86 -38.91
N GLY A 98 2.43 -16.69 -39.08
CA GLY A 98 1.24 -16.40 -39.87
C GLY A 98 1.50 -16.43 -41.38
N SER A 99 2.55 -17.14 -41.82
CA SER A 99 2.92 -17.27 -43.24
C SER A 99 2.03 -18.24 -44.02
N GLY A 100 1.17 -18.99 -43.33
CA GLY A 100 0.34 -20.05 -43.88
C GLY A 100 1.02 -21.42 -43.85
N SER A 101 2.28 -21.53 -43.43
CA SER A 101 3.07 -22.76 -43.42
C SER A 101 3.87 -22.90 -42.13
N VAL A 102 4.12 -24.13 -41.66
CA VAL A 102 4.93 -24.36 -40.45
C VAL A 102 6.36 -24.68 -40.85
N GLY A 103 7.26 -23.71 -40.75
CA GLY A 103 8.64 -23.78 -41.20
C GLY A 103 9.68 -23.27 -40.18
N MET A 104 10.89 -23.02 -40.67
CA MET A 104 12.00 -22.56 -39.82
C MET A 104 11.80 -21.15 -39.26
N ALA A 105 10.94 -20.34 -39.90
CA ALA A 105 10.56 -19.05 -39.36
C ALA A 105 9.72 -19.20 -38.08
N ASP A 106 8.80 -20.17 -38.04
CA ASP A 106 8.05 -20.55 -36.84
C ASP A 106 8.95 -21.11 -35.76
N VAL A 107 9.99 -21.87 -36.11
CA VAL A 107 10.99 -22.34 -35.12
C VAL A 107 11.64 -21.16 -34.41
N ALA A 108 11.97 -20.09 -35.15
CA ALA A 108 12.53 -18.88 -34.57
C ALA A 108 11.51 -18.14 -33.68
N VAL A 109 10.21 -18.18 -34.01
CA VAL A 109 9.15 -17.66 -33.13
C VAL A 109 9.01 -18.51 -31.88
N PHE A 110 8.88 -19.83 -32.01
CA PHE A 110 8.78 -20.79 -30.93
C PHE A 110 9.97 -20.70 -29.95
N GLN A 111 11.19 -20.56 -30.47
CA GLN A 111 12.39 -20.36 -29.66
C GLN A 111 12.38 -19.06 -28.86
N ARG A 112 11.80 -17.97 -29.40
CA ARG A 112 11.63 -16.71 -28.67
C ARG A 112 10.57 -16.81 -27.59
N LEU A 113 9.52 -17.59 -27.85
CA LEU A 113 8.47 -17.87 -26.88
C LEU A 113 8.93 -18.86 -25.79
N PHE A 114 9.99 -19.63 -26.03
CA PHE A 114 10.44 -20.65 -25.09
C PHE A 114 10.82 -20.05 -23.72
N GLY A 115 10.08 -20.42 -22.68
CA GLY A 115 10.18 -19.87 -21.33
C GLY A 115 9.39 -18.58 -21.10
N THR A 116 8.68 -18.05 -22.11
CA THR A 116 7.70 -16.97 -21.95
C THR A 116 6.34 -17.54 -21.55
N GLY A 117 5.57 -16.72 -20.83
CA GLY A 117 4.13 -16.94 -20.77
C GLY A 117 3.57 -16.83 -22.18
N SER A 118 2.53 -17.61 -22.46
CA SER A 118 1.90 -17.69 -23.78
C SER A 118 1.12 -16.41 -24.17
N ASP A 119 1.11 -15.42 -23.28
CA ASP A 119 0.50 -14.10 -23.36
C ASP A 119 1.39 -13.04 -24.06
N GLU A 120 2.56 -13.39 -24.59
CA GLU A 120 3.45 -12.47 -25.31
C GLU A 120 3.70 -12.91 -26.75
N ALA A 121 2.63 -13.29 -27.44
CA ALA A 121 2.74 -13.82 -28.79
C ALA A 121 3.27 -12.79 -29.79
N ALA A 122 4.15 -13.23 -30.70
CA ALA A 122 4.71 -12.41 -31.77
C ALA A 122 3.61 -11.87 -32.72
N PRO A 123 3.88 -10.83 -33.54
CA PRO A 123 2.87 -10.17 -34.39
C PRO A 123 2.08 -11.06 -35.38
N GLY A 124 2.45 -12.33 -35.58
CA GLY A 124 1.76 -13.30 -36.43
C GLY A 124 0.76 -14.21 -35.70
N CYS A 125 0.74 -14.16 -34.37
CA CYS A 125 -0.08 -15.03 -33.52
C CYS A 125 -1.40 -14.35 -33.14
N THR A 126 -2.42 -14.49 -33.99
CA THR A 126 -3.69 -13.76 -33.85
C THR A 126 -4.66 -14.34 -32.81
N GLY A 127 -4.23 -15.27 -31.94
CA GLY A 127 -5.13 -16.04 -31.06
C GLY A 127 -5.06 -15.74 -29.57
N ALA A 128 -3.90 -15.34 -29.03
CA ALA A 128 -3.73 -15.06 -27.61
C ALA A 128 -3.68 -13.55 -27.38
N ALA A 129 -4.74 -13.00 -26.76
CA ALA A 129 -4.68 -11.62 -26.30
C ALA A 129 -3.56 -11.51 -25.25
N PRO A 130 -2.67 -10.51 -25.35
CA PRO A 130 -1.64 -10.35 -24.34
C PRO A 130 -2.26 -10.09 -22.99
N ALA A 131 -1.69 -10.68 -21.95
CA ALA A 131 -2.24 -10.53 -20.61
C ALA A 131 -2.12 -9.06 -20.22
N SER A 132 -3.22 -8.47 -19.81
CA SER A 132 -3.24 -7.16 -19.17
C SER A 132 -3.26 -7.35 -17.66
N ALA A 133 -2.60 -6.44 -16.97
CA ALA A 133 -2.60 -6.36 -15.52
C ALA A 133 -2.71 -4.90 -15.12
N ASN A 134 -3.55 -4.59 -14.14
CA ASN A 134 -3.67 -3.26 -13.53
C ASN A 134 -3.48 -3.43 -12.03
N LEU A 135 -2.63 -2.62 -11.45
CA LEU A 135 -2.56 -2.40 -10.02
C LEU A 135 -3.54 -1.27 -9.68
N THR A 136 -4.16 -1.35 -8.52
CA THR A 136 -4.94 -0.26 -7.96
C THR A 136 -4.61 -0.17 -6.49
N ALA A 137 -3.90 0.88 -6.12
CA ALA A 137 -3.58 1.13 -4.73
C ALA A 137 -4.74 1.84 -4.03
N PHE A 138 -4.87 1.59 -2.73
CA PHE A 138 -5.80 2.31 -1.86
C PHE A 138 -5.05 3.25 -0.93
N ARG A 139 -5.73 4.30 -0.46
CA ARG A 139 -5.19 5.19 0.56
C ARG A 139 -4.93 4.43 1.89
N PRO A 140 -4.07 4.95 2.77
CA PRO A 140 -3.68 4.24 3.99
C PRO A 140 -4.86 3.88 4.89
N GLN A 141 -4.80 2.71 5.49
CA GLN A 141 -5.78 2.28 6.49
C GLN A 141 -5.52 2.96 7.83
N HIS A 142 -6.50 2.94 8.72
CA HIS A 142 -6.38 3.43 10.09
C HIS A 142 -6.74 2.30 11.05
N ARG A 143 -5.74 1.91 11.85
CA ARG A 143 -5.85 0.73 12.73
C ARG A 143 -6.29 -0.49 11.91
N GLY A 144 -7.16 -1.33 12.48
CA GLY A 144 -7.74 -2.51 11.84
C GLY A 144 -8.71 -2.28 10.66
N GLY A 145 -8.79 -1.11 10.01
CA GLY A 145 -9.65 -0.90 8.83
C GLY A 145 -9.45 0.45 8.15
N TYR A 146 -10.43 0.93 7.40
CA TYR A 146 -10.38 2.29 6.81
C TYR A 146 -11.02 3.36 7.72
N ALA A 147 -11.88 2.95 8.66
CA ALA A 147 -12.61 3.88 9.50
C ALA A 147 -11.66 4.82 10.28
N PRO A 148 -11.97 6.13 10.36
CA PRO A 148 -13.26 6.76 9.96
C PRO A 148 -13.41 7.04 8.46
N PHE A 149 -12.35 6.88 7.66
CA PHE A 149 -12.42 7.05 6.21
C PHE A 149 -13.09 5.86 5.50
N GLN A 150 -13.49 6.08 4.26
CA GLN A 150 -13.84 4.99 3.36
C GLN A 150 -12.59 4.46 2.66
N ARG A 151 -12.69 3.21 2.18
CA ARG A 151 -11.73 2.63 1.25
C ARG A 151 -11.72 3.46 -0.03
N ALA A 152 -10.66 4.24 -0.24
CA ALA A 152 -10.52 5.14 -1.38
C ALA A 152 -9.38 4.65 -2.29
N ALA A 153 -9.71 4.33 -3.55
CA ALA A 153 -8.71 4.03 -4.56
C ALA A 153 -7.94 5.30 -4.92
N VAL A 154 -6.65 5.16 -5.15
CA VAL A 154 -5.82 6.20 -5.78
C VAL A 154 -6.21 6.23 -7.26
N SER A 155 -6.32 7.43 -7.83
CA SER A 155 -6.66 7.52 -9.25
C SER A 155 -5.47 7.07 -10.10
N GLU A 156 -5.72 6.42 -11.23
CA GLU A 156 -4.68 6.00 -12.18
C GLU A 156 -3.67 7.11 -12.50
N ALA A 157 -4.14 8.36 -12.63
CA ALA A 157 -3.27 9.50 -12.92
C ALA A 157 -2.36 9.88 -11.74
N ASP A 158 -2.74 9.53 -10.52
CA ASP A 158 -2.00 9.83 -9.30
C ASP A 158 -1.11 8.66 -8.85
N GLU A 159 -1.33 7.42 -9.30
CA GLU A 159 -0.61 6.23 -8.81
C GLU A 159 0.90 6.25 -9.05
N ALA A 160 1.32 6.86 -10.17
CA ALA A 160 2.72 7.13 -10.51
C ALA A 160 3.12 8.59 -10.25
N ASP A 161 2.20 9.42 -9.74
CA ASP A 161 2.51 10.81 -9.44
C ASP A 161 3.41 10.87 -8.20
N PRO A 162 4.53 11.61 -8.28
CA PRO A 162 5.43 11.75 -7.16
C PRO A 162 4.70 12.27 -5.91
N MET A 163 3.87 13.29 -6.03
CA MET A 163 3.24 13.94 -4.89
C MET A 163 1.99 13.22 -4.40
N ARG A 164 1.20 12.64 -5.30
CA ARG A 164 -0.16 12.15 -5.01
C ARG A 164 -0.33 10.63 -5.03
N GLY A 165 0.76 9.91 -5.26
CA GLY A 165 0.83 8.45 -5.16
C GLY A 165 0.25 7.92 -3.85
N PRO A 166 0.16 6.59 -3.69
CA PRO A 166 -0.63 6.00 -2.61
C PRO A 166 -0.24 6.48 -1.22
N GLY A 167 1.05 6.81 -1.05
CA GLY A 167 1.65 7.11 0.23
C GLY A 167 1.70 5.84 1.09
N ILE A 168 2.72 5.72 1.93
CA ILE A 168 2.87 4.57 2.81
C ILE A 168 3.45 5.00 4.15
N ARG A 169 2.93 4.51 5.26
CA ARG A 169 3.54 4.77 6.56
C ARG A 169 4.76 3.85 6.69
N ARG A 170 5.80 4.36 7.31
CA ARG A 170 6.97 3.54 7.63
C ARG A 170 6.58 2.55 8.74
N ASN A 171 6.97 1.29 8.61
CA ASN A 171 6.78 0.35 9.70
C ASN A 171 7.65 0.73 10.91
N ALA A 172 7.07 0.73 12.11
CA ALA A 172 7.78 0.98 13.35
C ALA A 172 8.76 -0.18 13.66
N PRO A 173 9.98 0.09 14.14
CA PRO A 173 10.89 -0.97 14.55
C PRO A 173 10.27 -1.84 15.65
N GLY A 174 10.00 -3.11 15.34
CA GLY A 174 9.41 -4.06 16.28
C GLY A 174 7.88 -4.03 16.33
N ASP A 175 7.22 -3.37 15.37
CA ASP A 175 5.80 -3.56 15.18
C ASP A 175 5.51 -5.02 14.84
N VAL A 176 4.62 -5.62 15.63
CA VAL A 176 4.14 -6.99 15.49
C VAL A 176 2.62 -7.04 15.60
N ASP A 177 1.94 -5.88 15.56
CA ASP A 177 0.49 -5.83 15.74
C ASP A 177 -0.25 -6.26 14.48
N ALA A 178 -0.37 -7.58 14.34
CA ALA A 178 -1.10 -8.24 13.27
C ALA A 178 -2.56 -7.78 13.12
N PHE A 179 -3.16 -7.11 14.12
CA PHE A 179 -4.56 -6.70 14.11
C PHE A 179 -4.76 -5.19 13.94
N GLY A 180 -3.72 -4.39 14.23
CA GLY A 180 -3.69 -2.94 14.15
C GLY A 180 -2.99 -2.37 12.91
N GLU A 181 -2.48 -3.23 12.01
CA GLU A 181 -1.71 -2.86 10.81
C GLU A 181 -2.37 -1.70 10.03
N ASP A 182 -1.74 -0.53 10.14
CA ASP A 182 -2.12 0.72 9.49
C ASP A 182 -1.00 1.24 8.55
N ASP A 183 0.12 0.53 8.52
CA ASP A 183 1.31 0.78 7.70
C ASP A 183 1.35 -0.03 6.40
N LEU A 184 0.39 -0.94 6.22
CA LEU A 184 0.19 -1.69 4.98
C LEU A 184 -0.78 -0.99 4.05
N ILE A 185 -0.37 -0.89 2.78
CA ILE A 185 -1.21 -0.38 1.71
C ILE A 185 -1.86 -1.54 0.97
N GLU A 186 -3.19 -1.55 0.94
CA GLU A 186 -3.94 -2.48 0.11
C GLU A 186 -3.72 -2.15 -1.36
N VAL A 187 -3.41 -3.17 -2.16
CA VAL A 187 -3.29 -3.08 -3.62
C VAL A 187 -4.13 -4.18 -4.23
N GLN A 188 -5.02 -3.81 -5.15
CA GLN A 188 -5.76 -4.76 -5.97
C GLN A 188 -5.02 -4.95 -7.30
N LEU A 189 -4.69 -6.19 -7.63
CA LEU A 189 -4.15 -6.57 -8.93
C LEU A 189 -5.26 -7.19 -9.75
N ASP A 190 -5.78 -6.49 -10.75
CA ASP A 190 -6.73 -7.02 -11.71
C ASP A 190 -6.00 -7.60 -12.93
N VAL A 191 -6.48 -8.74 -13.43
CA VAL A 191 -5.76 -9.59 -14.39
C VAL A 191 -6.71 -10.08 -15.48
N ALA A 192 -6.29 -9.96 -16.74
CA ALA A 192 -6.98 -10.58 -17.88
C ALA A 192 -5.97 -11.19 -18.86
N PRO A 193 -6.18 -12.42 -19.36
CA PRO A 193 -7.24 -13.34 -18.95
C PRO A 193 -7.06 -13.82 -17.49
N PRO A 194 -8.12 -14.33 -16.84
CA PRO A 194 -8.00 -14.93 -15.50
C PRO A 194 -6.91 -16.01 -15.46
N GLY A 195 -6.16 -16.06 -14.36
CA GLY A 195 -5.07 -17.03 -14.19
C GLY A 195 -3.77 -16.72 -14.95
N ALA A 196 -3.64 -15.54 -15.57
CA ALA A 196 -2.40 -15.17 -16.25
C ALA A 196 -1.19 -15.22 -15.29
N ALA A 197 -0.08 -15.77 -15.79
CA ALA A 197 1.17 -15.84 -15.03
C ALA A 197 1.81 -14.45 -14.96
N LEU A 198 1.79 -13.83 -13.79
CA LEU A 198 2.37 -12.50 -13.54
C LEU A 198 3.42 -12.59 -12.43
N ALA A 199 4.33 -11.62 -12.42
CA ALA A 199 5.32 -11.42 -11.36
C ALA A 199 5.33 -9.95 -10.94
N LEU A 200 5.78 -9.69 -9.72
CA LEU A 200 6.07 -8.34 -9.26
C LEU A 200 7.56 -8.05 -9.39
N ARG A 201 7.88 -6.80 -9.72
CA ARG A 201 9.23 -6.26 -9.61
C ARG A 201 9.20 -5.00 -8.76
N ARG A 202 10.14 -4.84 -7.85
CA ARG A 202 10.25 -3.65 -6.98
C ARG A 202 11.46 -2.81 -7.35
N GLY A 203 11.31 -1.50 -7.31
CA GLY A 203 12.39 -0.52 -7.47
C GLY A 203 13.23 -0.32 -6.20
N HIS A 204 12.70 -0.69 -5.03
CA HIS A 204 13.37 -0.50 -3.74
C HIS A 204 13.25 -1.75 -2.83
N PRO A 205 14.33 -2.21 -2.17
CA PRO A 205 14.30 -3.43 -1.34
C PRO A 205 13.49 -3.29 -0.03
N ALA A 206 13.11 -2.06 0.34
CA ALA A 206 12.22 -1.82 1.48
C ALA A 206 10.78 -2.25 1.21
N LEU A 207 10.36 -2.30 -0.06
CA LEU A 207 9.02 -2.75 -0.41
C LEU A 207 8.92 -4.25 -0.20
N ARG A 208 8.00 -4.65 0.68
CA ARG A 208 7.57 -6.05 0.85
C ARG A 208 6.11 -6.16 0.48
N VAL A 209 5.71 -7.37 0.08
CA VAL A 209 4.35 -7.63 -0.38
C VAL A 209 3.83 -8.89 0.27
N TRP A 210 2.60 -8.84 0.76
CA TRP A 210 1.93 -9.92 1.45
C TRP A 210 0.60 -10.24 0.76
N THR A 211 0.17 -11.51 0.77
CA THR A 211 -1.17 -11.92 0.32
C THR A 211 -2.24 -11.81 1.40
N THR A 212 -1.83 -11.52 2.64
CA THR A 212 -2.75 -11.27 3.75
C THR A 212 -2.34 -10.00 4.48
N ARG A 213 -3.36 -9.30 5.00
CA ARG A 213 -3.17 -8.08 5.78
C ARG A 213 -2.34 -8.30 7.04
N THR A 214 -2.60 -9.38 7.75
CA THR A 214 -2.07 -9.58 9.10
C THR A 214 -0.66 -10.20 9.12
N ARG A 215 0.07 -10.09 7.99
CA ARG A 215 1.44 -10.61 7.80
C ARG A 215 1.62 -12.07 8.26
N GLN A 216 0.62 -12.92 8.00
CA GLN A 216 0.65 -14.32 8.44
C GLN A 216 1.89 -15.04 7.90
N ALA A 217 2.49 -15.91 8.71
CA ALA A 217 3.66 -16.66 8.27
C ALA A 217 3.38 -17.44 6.98
N GLY A 218 4.24 -17.24 5.97
CA GLY A 218 4.09 -17.87 4.65
C GLY A 218 3.23 -17.09 3.64
N THR A 219 2.73 -15.90 3.99
CA THR A 219 1.96 -15.05 3.06
C THR A 219 2.80 -13.96 2.41
N GLU A 220 4.06 -13.76 2.83
CA GLU A 220 5.01 -12.88 2.15
C GLU A 220 5.31 -13.42 0.74
N ILE A 221 5.20 -12.54 -0.26
CA ILE A 221 5.64 -12.82 -1.62
C ILE A 221 7.14 -12.54 -1.71
N ALA A 222 7.93 -13.61 -1.69
CA ALA A 222 9.39 -13.51 -1.70
C ALA A 222 9.92 -12.90 -3.01
N PHE A 223 10.79 -11.90 -2.88
CA PHE A 223 11.58 -11.36 -3.97
C PHE A 223 12.96 -12.03 -4.02
N ILE A 224 13.35 -12.55 -5.19
CA ILE A 224 14.72 -12.99 -5.47
C ILE A 224 15.42 -11.83 -6.16
N GLY A 225 16.14 -11.03 -5.37
CA GLY A 225 16.64 -9.73 -5.82
C GLY A 225 15.52 -8.70 -5.90
N ASP A 226 15.19 -8.25 -7.10
CA ASP A 226 14.17 -7.24 -7.41
C ASP A 226 12.85 -7.84 -7.91
N LYS A 227 12.80 -9.13 -8.25
CA LYS A 227 11.64 -9.77 -8.89
C LYS A 227 11.13 -10.99 -8.12
N THR A 228 9.83 -11.22 -8.15
CA THR A 228 9.18 -12.42 -7.56
C THR A 228 9.16 -13.58 -8.54
N GLY A 229 8.76 -14.76 -8.07
CA GLY A 229 8.24 -15.81 -8.94
C GLY A 229 6.85 -15.46 -9.49
N VAL A 230 6.18 -16.47 -10.07
CA VAL A 230 4.77 -16.35 -10.50
C VAL A 230 3.89 -16.10 -9.27
N LEU A 231 3.01 -15.11 -9.35
CA LEU A 231 2.04 -14.78 -8.32
C LEU A 231 1.01 -15.89 -8.15
N PRO A 232 0.46 -16.09 -6.93
CA PRO A 232 -0.50 -17.16 -6.64
C PRO A 232 -1.92 -16.82 -7.15
N ILE A 233 -2.05 -16.51 -8.44
CA ILE A 233 -3.32 -16.24 -9.10
C ILE A 233 -3.91 -17.58 -9.55
N GLY A 234 -5.08 -17.94 -9.03
CA GLY A 234 -5.76 -19.17 -9.44
C GLY A 234 -6.18 -19.15 -10.92
N PRO A 235 -6.37 -20.32 -11.57
CA PRO A 235 -6.64 -20.40 -13.02
C PRO A 235 -7.93 -19.71 -13.48
N ALA A 236 -8.87 -19.44 -12.56
CA ALA A 236 -10.12 -18.72 -12.83
C ALA A 236 -10.20 -17.37 -12.11
N GLN A 237 -9.10 -16.94 -11.47
CA GLN A 237 -9.04 -15.72 -10.68
C GLN A 237 -8.66 -14.55 -11.58
N SER A 238 -9.50 -13.51 -11.60
CA SER A 238 -9.28 -12.27 -12.35
C SER A 238 -8.75 -11.13 -11.49
N SER A 239 -8.56 -11.34 -10.19
CA SER A 239 -8.10 -10.30 -9.26
C SER A 239 -7.38 -10.90 -8.05
N LEU A 240 -6.30 -10.27 -7.57
CA LEU A 240 -5.55 -10.65 -6.37
C LEU A 240 -5.37 -9.44 -5.46
N THR A 241 -5.72 -9.54 -4.18
CA THR A 241 -5.40 -8.50 -3.19
C THR A 241 -4.02 -8.73 -2.62
N LEU A 242 -3.22 -7.67 -2.60
CA LEU A 242 -1.87 -7.58 -2.09
C LEU A 242 -1.81 -6.52 -0.98
N TRP A 243 -0.84 -6.65 -0.08
CA TRP A 243 -0.59 -5.73 1.00
C TRP A 243 0.87 -5.32 0.96
N VAL A 244 1.12 -4.04 0.67
CA VAL A 244 2.46 -3.50 0.46
C VAL A 244 2.94 -2.80 1.72
N GLU A 245 4.16 -3.11 2.13
CA GLU A 245 4.81 -2.60 3.33
C GLU A 245 6.09 -1.84 2.97
N TRP A 246 6.38 -0.75 3.70
CA TRP A 246 7.72 -0.18 3.72
C TRP A 246 8.50 -0.63 4.96
N ALA A 247 9.35 -1.65 4.78
CA ALA A 247 10.03 -2.34 5.87
C ALA A 247 11.39 -1.71 6.28
N ALA A 248 11.82 -0.62 5.64
CA ALA A 248 13.08 0.04 5.99
C ALA A 248 12.87 1.16 7.02
N ALA A 249 13.83 1.31 7.93
CA ALA A 249 13.82 2.38 8.92
C ALA A 249 14.05 3.79 8.34
N ALA A 250 14.60 3.90 7.13
CA ALA A 250 14.75 5.18 6.44
C ALA A 250 13.53 5.46 5.55
N HIS A 251 13.13 6.72 5.47
CA HIS A 251 12.16 7.17 4.46
C HIS A 251 12.73 7.00 3.06
N GLY A 252 11.85 6.81 2.08
CA GLY A 252 12.23 6.74 0.68
C GLY A 252 11.04 6.51 -0.23
N ASP A 253 11.39 6.29 -1.49
CA ASP A 253 10.46 6.06 -2.58
C ASP A 253 10.71 4.67 -3.15
N GLY A 254 9.68 4.03 -3.68
CA GLY A 254 9.80 2.73 -4.31
C GLY A 254 8.69 2.48 -5.32
N GLU A 255 9.10 2.07 -6.52
CA GLU A 255 8.16 1.60 -7.54
C GLU A 255 7.81 0.12 -7.31
N LEU A 256 6.56 -0.26 -7.52
CA LEU A 256 6.11 -1.63 -7.63
C LEU A 256 5.50 -1.82 -9.01
N HIS A 257 6.08 -2.71 -9.79
CA HIS A 257 5.61 -3.04 -11.14
C HIS A 257 4.97 -4.43 -11.13
N VAL A 258 3.93 -4.59 -11.95
CA VAL A 258 3.47 -5.90 -12.39
C VAL A 258 3.95 -6.15 -13.81
N GLU A 259 4.53 -7.32 -14.07
CA GLU A 259 5.09 -7.70 -15.36
C GLU A 259 4.91 -9.20 -15.62
N SER A 260 5.09 -9.64 -16.86
CA SER A 260 5.15 -11.08 -17.16
C SER A 260 6.46 -11.66 -16.57
N PRO A 261 6.50 -12.93 -16.11
CA PRO A 261 7.70 -13.52 -15.49
C PRO A 261 8.93 -13.49 -16.40
N ALA A 262 8.73 -13.67 -17.70
CA ALA A 262 9.82 -13.76 -18.68
C ALA A 262 10.35 -12.41 -19.18
N VAL A 263 9.53 -11.36 -19.11
CA VAL A 263 9.85 -10.03 -19.66
C VAL A 263 9.84 -8.97 -18.56
N ARG A 264 10.76 -8.03 -18.63
CA ARG A 264 10.93 -6.96 -17.63
C ARG A 264 10.19 -5.67 -18.00
N THR A 265 9.22 -5.76 -18.89
CA THR A 265 8.38 -4.63 -19.31
C THR A 265 7.21 -4.54 -18.35
N PRO A 266 7.09 -3.45 -17.57
CA PRO A 266 5.93 -3.22 -16.72
C PRO A 266 4.65 -3.21 -17.56
N LYS A 267 3.62 -3.92 -17.10
CA LYS A 267 2.24 -3.75 -17.55
C LYS A 267 1.59 -2.58 -16.82
N ASP A 268 1.94 -2.39 -15.55
CA ASP A 268 1.53 -1.27 -14.72
C ASP A 268 2.54 -0.99 -13.59
N THR A 269 2.50 0.20 -12.98
CA THR A 269 3.45 0.69 -11.96
C THR A 269 2.77 1.58 -10.91
N LEU A 270 2.99 1.25 -9.64
CA LEU A 270 2.67 2.12 -8.49
C LEU A 270 3.95 2.77 -7.95
N LEU A 271 3.90 4.06 -7.59
CA LEU A 271 4.99 4.76 -6.90
C LEU A 271 4.63 5.02 -5.43
N PHE A 272 5.25 4.28 -4.52
CA PHE A 272 5.10 4.48 -3.08
C PHE A 272 6.10 5.50 -2.54
N ARG A 273 5.64 6.33 -1.60
CA ARG A 273 6.45 7.28 -0.84
C ARG A 273 6.13 7.25 0.63
N THR A 274 7.16 7.22 1.46
CA THR A 274 6.92 7.18 2.90
C THR A 274 6.51 8.55 3.43
N PHE A 275 5.36 8.63 4.13
CA PHE A 275 4.91 9.87 4.74
C PHE A 275 5.97 10.48 5.68
N ARG A 276 6.20 11.77 5.51
CA ARG A 276 7.08 12.59 6.38
C ARG A 276 6.30 13.58 7.23
N SER A 277 5.00 13.68 6.97
CA SER A 277 4.06 14.54 7.67
C SER A 277 2.86 13.75 8.16
N ILE A 278 2.24 14.22 9.25
CA ILE A 278 0.91 13.79 9.69
C ILE A 278 0.00 15.02 9.82
N VAL A 279 -1.25 14.88 9.37
CA VAL A 279 -2.30 15.89 9.50
C VAL A 279 -3.35 15.37 10.48
N ILE A 280 -3.70 16.17 11.48
CA ILE A 280 -4.68 15.85 12.51
C ILE A 280 -5.82 16.85 12.41
N ALA A 281 -7.03 16.34 12.22
CA ALA A 281 -8.27 17.10 12.19
C ALA A 281 -9.11 16.78 13.43
N LEU A 282 -9.50 17.80 14.17
CA LEU A 282 -10.27 17.70 15.41
C LEU A 282 -11.63 18.36 15.22
N GLY A 283 -12.70 17.57 15.28
CA GLY A 283 -14.07 18.07 15.20
C GLY A 283 -14.43 19.01 16.35
N GLY A 284 -15.54 19.71 16.22
CA GLY A 284 -16.17 20.41 17.34
C GLY A 284 -17.11 19.50 18.14
N GLU A 285 -17.62 20.04 19.25
CA GLU A 285 -18.60 19.40 20.13
C GLU A 285 -19.71 18.68 19.36
N ASN A 286 -19.84 17.36 19.57
CA ASN A 286 -20.77 16.43 18.90
C ASN A 286 -20.53 16.17 17.40
N GLN A 287 -19.43 16.64 16.80
CA GLN A 287 -19.07 16.25 15.44
C GLN A 287 -18.33 14.91 15.47
N VAL A 288 -18.86 13.92 14.75
CA VAL A 288 -18.29 12.56 14.73
C VAL A 288 -17.45 12.33 13.46
N PRO A 289 -16.16 11.96 13.59
CA PRO A 289 -15.31 11.59 12.45
C PRO A 289 -15.95 10.54 11.55
N SER A 290 -16.16 10.85 10.26
CA SER A 290 -16.78 9.93 9.30
C SER A 290 -16.47 10.28 7.83
N ASP A 291 -16.58 9.29 6.95
CA ASP A 291 -16.56 9.42 5.49
C ASP A 291 -17.73 8.59 4.89
N PRO A 292 -18.69 9.19 4.16
CA PRO A 292 -18.83 10.63 3.99
C PRO A 292 -19.08 11.33 5.34
N PRO A 293 -18.55 12.54 5.53
CA PRO A 293 -18.81 13.31 6.73
C PRO A 293 -20.28 13.81 6.74
N ASP A 294 -20.78 14.19 7.91
CA ASP A 294 -21.97 15.06 7.96
C ASP A 294 -21.68 16.32 7.12
N PRO A 295 -22.58 16.73 6.22
CA PRO A 295 -22.36 17.91 5.40
C PRO A 295 -22.25 19.21 6.21
N ASN A 296 -22.64 19.23 7.48
CA ASN A 296 -22.47 20.34 8.43
C ASN A 296 -21.30 20.09 9.40
N SER A 297 -20.24 19.47 8.91
CA SER A 297 -19.00 19.23 9.64
C SER A 297 -17.82 19.47 8.71
N GLY A 298 -17.70 20.71 8.23
CA GLY A 298 -16.71 21.13 7.24
C GLY A 298 -15.27 20.77 7.62
N THR A 299 -14.95 20.71 8.90
CA THR A 299 -13.66 20.21 9.42
C THR A 299 -13.32 18.80 8.93
N PHE A 300 -14.30 17.90 8.89
CA PHE A 300 -14.14 16.54 8.37
C PHE A 300 -14.29 16.46 6.85
N VAL A 301 -15.04 17.39 6.23
CA VAL A 301 -15.01 17.56 4.76
C VAL A 301 -13.59 17.85 4.28
N SER A 302 -12.89 18.82 4.89
CA SER A 302 -11.51 19.12 4.50
C SER A 302 -10.55 17.98 4.81
N ALA A 303 -10.77 17.22 5.89
CA ALA A 303 -9.93 16.07 6.22
C ALA A 303 -10.04 14.96 5.16
N VAL A 304 -11.26 14.67 4.70
CA VAL A 304 -11.53 13.71 3.62
C VAL A 304 -10.91 14.17 2.30
N ASP A 305 -11.00 15.47 1.99
CA ASP A 305 -10.36 16.03 0.79
C ASP A 305 -8.83 15.90 0.83
N LEU A 306 -8.20 16.17 1.97
CA LEU A 306 -6.76 16.00 2.17
C LEU A 306 -6.35 14.52 2.08
N TYR A 307 -7.10 13.62 2.68
CA TYR A 307 -6.86 12.18 2.61
C TYR A 307 -6.91 11.68 1.15
N ARG A 308 -7.93 12.11 0.40
CA ARG A 308 -8.06 11.80 -1.04
C ARG A 308 -6.94 12.43 -1.87
N ALA A 309 -6.44 13.60 -1.48
CA ALA A 309 -5.31 14.28 -2.12
C ALA A 309 -3.93 13.63 -1.82
N GLY A 310 -3.86 12.66 -0.90
CA GLY A 310 -2.64 11.88 -0.61
C GLY A 310 -1.87 12.31 0.63
N TYR A 311 -2.48 13.04 1.56
CA TYR A 311 -1.90 13.32 2.88
C TYR A 311 -2.16 12.15 3.86
N ASP A 312 -1.28 11.99 4.86
CA ASP A 312 -1.53 11.11 6.01
C ASP A 312 -2.43 11.84 7.02
N VAL A 313 -3.75 11.72 6.83
CA VAL A 313 -4.74 12.46 7.61
C VAL A 313 -5.39 11.58 8.63
N HIS A 314 -5.55 12.08 9.85
CA HIS A 314 -6.30 11.43 10.92
C HIS A 314 -7.40 12.36 11.41
N MET A 315 -8.61 11.83 11.55
CA MET A 315 -9.76 12.55 12.10
C MET A 315 -10.06 12.02 13.50
N TYR A 316 -10.25 12.93 14.44
CA TYR A 316 -10.57 12.60 15.83
C TYR A 316 -11.71 13.46 16.33
N ASP A 317 -12.46 12.86 17.25
CA ASP A 317 -13.32 13.57 18.18
C ASP A 317 -12.42 14.36 19.15
N GLU A 318 -12.81 15.58 19.50
CA GLU A 318 -12.09 16.46 20.40
C GLU A 318 -11.82 15.83 21.77
N ASP A 319 -12.71 14.96 22.27
CA ASP A 319 -12.55 14.22 23.53
C ASP A 319 -11.43 13.19 23.47
N ASN A 320 -10.90 12.92 22.27
CA ASN A 320 -9.70 12.09 22.11
C ASN A 320 -8.41 12.83 22.49
N VAL A 321 -8.51 14.12 22.79
CA VAL A 321 -7.49 14.98 23.40
C VAL A 321 -7.99 15.43 24.77
N GLY A 322 -7.41 14.90 25.83
CA GLY A 322 -7.69 15.37 27.18
C GLY A 322 -7.14 16.78 27.43
N PRO A 323 -7.59 17.47 28.50
CA PRO A 323 -7.18 18.86 28.78
C PRO A 323 -5.68 19.09 29.01
N ASP A 324 -4.89 18.02 29.21
CA ASP A 324 -3.42 18.08 29.30
C ASP A 324 -2.72 17.70 27.97
N GLY A 325 -3.50 17.65 26.89
CA GLY A 325 -3.15 17.19 25.56
C GLY A 325 -2.90 15.69 25.42
N SER A 326 -3.13 14.88 26.46
CA SER A 326 -2.98 13.42 26.38
C SER A 326 -4.15 12.75 25.67
N GLY A 327 -4.03 11.47 25.32
CA GLY A 327 -5.14 10.71 24.73
C GLY A 327 -4.76 9.98 23.45
N ALA A 328 -5.77 9.49 22.73
CA ALA A 328 -5.55 8.69 21.53
C ALA A 328 -4.85 9.50 20.42
N THR A 329 -5.21 10.77 20.26
CA THR A 329 -4.63 11.67 19.26
C THR A 329 -3.15 11.95 19.54
N PHE A 330 -2.78 12.18 20.80
CA PHE A 330 -1.38 12.33 21.18
C PHE A 330 -0.58 11.05 20.96
N ASN A 331 -1.13 9.89 21.33
CA ASN A 331 -0.45 8.61 21.13
C ASN A 331 -0.16 8.35 19.64
N GLU A 332 -1.10 8.72 18.76
CA GLU A 332 -0.92 8.64 17.32
C GLU A 332 0.24 9.54 16.84
N ALA A 333 0.18 10.84 17.16
CA ALA A 333 1.18 11.81 16.76
C ALA A 333 2.58 11.46 17.31
N ALA A 334 2.65 11.04 18.57
CA ALA A 334 3.87 10.60 19.23
C ALA A 334 4.47 9.36 18.54
N THR A 335 3.63 8.38 18.17
CA THR A 335 4.05 7.18 17.43
C THR A 335 4.51 7.55 16.01
N ALA A 336 3.82 8.49 15.35
CA ALA A 336 4.23 9.02 14.04
C ALA A 336 5.65 9.59 14.08
N VAL A 337 5.92 10.47 15.05
CA VAL A 337 7.23 11.11 15.19
C VAL A 337 8.29 10.10 15.60
N ARG A 338 8.07 9.37 16.70
CA ARG A 338 9.08 8.51 17.32
C ARG A 338 9.39 7.28 16.47
N ASP A 339 8.34 6.60 16.00
CA ASP A 339 8.48 5.26 15.45
C ASP A 339 8.43 5.26 13.92
N ARG A 340 7.63 6.15 13.31
CA ARG A 340 7.52 6.31 11.85
C ARG A 340 8.41 7.42 11.29
N GLY A 341 9.03 8.24 12.16
CA GLY A 341 9.99 9.28 11.77
C GLY A 341 9.36 10.47 11.07
N VAL A 342 8.08 10.71 11.30
CA VAL A 342 7.40 11.92 10.85
C VAL A 342 8.11 13.14 11.43
N THR A 343 8.47 14.07 10.56
CA THR A 343 9.18 15.31 10.94
C THR A 343 8.29 16.53 10.94
N THR A 344 7.08 16.43 10.37
CA THR A 344 6.17 17.56 10.20
C THR A 344 4.79 17.20 10.74
N VAL A 345 4.28 17.98 11.69
CA VAL A 345 2.94 17.80 12.27
C VAL A 345 2.08 19.00 11.91
N ALA A 346 0.86 18.73 11.44
CA ALA A 346 -0.16 19.72 11.19
C ALA A 346 -1.43 19.39 11.99
N ILE A 347 -2.03 20.38 12.64
CA ILE A 347 -3.18 20.19 13.53
C ILE A 347 -4.21 21.28 13.27
N TYR A 348 -5.47 20.94 13.05
CA TYR A 348 -6.53 21.92 13.05
C TYR A 348 -7.78 21.40 13.71
N GLY A 349 -8.59 22.33 14.20
CA GLY A 349 -9.90 21.99 14.70
C GLY A 349 -10.86 23.15 14.74
N TYR A 350 -12.12 22.78 14.89
CA TYR A 350 -13.27 23.68 14.99
C TYR A 350 -13.83 23.66 16.40
N SER A 351 -14.34 24.79 16.91
CA SER A 351 -14.96 24.86 18.24
C SER A 351 -14.02 24.33 19.34
N HIS A 352 -14.49 23.40 20.18
CA HIS A 352 -13.69 22.69 21.19
C HIS A 352 -12.52 21.90 20.58
N GLY A 353 -12.62 21.42 19.34
CA GLY A 353 -11.50 20.86 18.58
C GLY A 353 -10.35 21.85 18.36
N GLY A 354 -10.65 23.14 18.37
CA GLY A 354 -9.66 24.21 18.40
C GLY A 354 -8.92 24.32 19.74
N GLY A 355 -9.63 24.22 20.87
CA GLY A 355 -9.02 24.06 22.19
C GLY A 355 -8.14 22.81 22.26
N SER A 356 -8.65 21.67 21.79
CA SER A 356 -7.87 20.42 21.65
C SER A 356 -6.66 20.58 20.74
N THR A 357 -6.73 21.44 19.73
CA THR A 357 -5.58 21.76 18.88
C THR A 357 -4.48 22.45 19.68
N TYR A 358 -4.83 23.39 20.58
CA TYR A 358 -3.86 23.99 21.52
C TYR A 358 -3.26 22.94 22.45
N ASP A 359 -4.10 22.16 23.14
CA ASP A 359 -3.66 21.25 24.19
C ASP A 359 -2.78 20.13 23.62
N LEU A 360 -3.14 19.58 22.45
CA LEU A 360 -2.30 18.63 21.73
C LEU A 360 -0.94 19.23 21.34
N ALA A 361 -0.92 20.46 20.81
CA ALA A 361 0.31 21.13 20.43
C ALA A 361 1.21 21.43 21.65
N ASP A 362 0.63 21.86 22.77
CA ASP A 362 1.34 22.10 24.03
C ASP A 362 1.95 20.81 24.60
N ARG A 363 1.20 19.71 24.53
CA ARG A 363 1.72 18.40 24.95
C ARG A 363 2.83 17.89 24.05
N LEU A 364 2.69 18.01 22.74
CA LEU A 364 3.76 17.66 21.78
C LEU A 364 5.02 18.50 22.01
N ASP A 365 4.87 19.80 22.25
CA ASP A 365 6.00 20.69 22.49
C ASP A 365 6.71 20.40 23.82
N SER A 366 5.95 20.25 24.91
CA SER A 366 6.50 19.94 26.23
C SER A 366 7.18 18.57 26.31
N GLN A 367 6.74 17.59 25.50
CA GLN A 367 7.34 16.26 25.43
C GLN A 367 8.34 16.08 24.29
N ARG A 368 8.67 17.13 23.54
CA ARG A 368 9.52 17.08 22.34
C ARG A 368 10.82 16.29 22.54
N ALA A 369 11.48 16.47 23.70
CA ALA A 369 12.73 15.78 24.03
C ALA A 369 12.62 14.24 24.05
N GLY A 370 11.44 13.69 24.34
CA GLY A 370 11.19 12.25 24.39
C GLY A 370 10.62 11.65 23.10
N LEU A 371 10.18 12.48 22.14
CA LEU A 371 9.53 12.04 20.92
C LEU A 371 10.50 11.93 19.74
N GLY A 372 11.40 12.89 19.59
CA GLY A 372 12.32 12.96 18.46
C GLY A 372 12.41 14.36 17.85
N VAL A 373 12.91 14.46 16.63
CA VAL A 373 13.04 15.72 15.91
C VAL A 373 11.86 15.89 14.95
N PHE A 374 11.03 16.90 15.22
CA PHE A 374 9.91 17.28 14.39
C PHE A 374 9.62 18.78 14.55
N GLU A 375 8.76 19.31 13.71
CA GLU A 375 8.15 20.64 13.82
C GLU A 375 6.61 20.53 13.84
N ILE A 376 5.96 21.46 14.55
CA ILE A 376 4.53 21.71 14.38
C ILE A 376 4.45 22.78 13.29
N ALA A 377 4.49 22.36 12.03
CA ALA A 377 4.69 23.29 10.91
C ALA A 377 3.48 24.21 10.70
N TRP A 378 2.28 23.67 10.91
CA TRP A 378 1.05 24.34 10.56
C TRP A 378 -0.04 24.01 11.58
N THR A 379 -0.80 25.02 11.98
CA THR A 379 -1.98 24.86 12.83
C THR A 379 -3.12 25.75 12.34
N SER A 380 -4.36 25.35 12.59
CA SER A 380 -5.50 26.24 12.34
C SER A 380 -6.58 26.13 13.41
N TYR A 381 -7.16 27.28 13.72
CA TYR A 381 -8.39 27.43 14.48
C TYR A 381 -9.51 27.85 13.54
N VAL A 382 -10.66 27.18 13.70
CA VAL A 382 -11.93 27.59 13.12
C VAL A 382 -12.89 27.80 14.28
N ASP A 383 -13.15 29.07 14.58
CA ASP A 383 -14.00 29.55 15.66
C ASP A 383 -13.83 28.79 16.99
N SER A 384 -12.61 28.83 17.52
CA SER A 384 -12.16 27.90 18.56
C SER A 384 -12.53 28.31 19.97
N VAL A 385 -13.05 27.33 20.74
CA VAL A 385 -13.38 27.41 22.16
C VAL A 385 -12.35 26.59 22.92
N SER A 386 -11.96 26.99 24.13
CA SER A 386 -11.06 26.18 24.95
C SER A 386 -11.70 24.83 25.32
N ASN A 387 -10.88 23.81 25.56
CA ASN A 387 -11.35 22.45 25.87
C ASN A 387 -10.92 21.99 27.26
N ASP A 388 -11.20 22.81 28.29
CA ASP A 388 -10.88 22.46 29.68
C ASP A 388 -12.05 21.80 30.45
N SER A 389 -13.24 21.75 29.85
CA SER A 389 -14.44 21.03 30.33
C SER A 389 -15.51 20.87 29.25
N ASP A 390 -16.41 19.89 29.41
CA ASP A 390 -17.54 19.58 28.52
C ASP A 390 -18.58 20.72 28.36
N PHE A 391 -18.42 21.86 29.05
CA PHE A 391 -19.33 23.00 29.00
C PHE A 391 -18.59 24.34 28.84
N ASP A 392 -17.40 24.31 28.23
CA ASP A 392 -16.64 25.52 28.04
C ASP A 392 -17.32 26.43 27.00
N THR A 393 -17.29 27.72 27.30
CA THR A 393 -17.76 28.80 26.43
C THR A 393 -16.70 29.90 26.31
N ALA A 394 -15.53 29.68 26.91
CA ALA A 394 -14.43 30.60 26.81
C ALA A 394 -13.75 30.44 25.45
N GLN A 395 -13.44 31.59 24.85
CA GLN A 395 -12.74 31.64 23.58
C GLN A 395 -11.32 31.09 23.75
N GLU A 396 -10.84 30.30 22.79
CA GLU A 396 -9.44 29.93 22.72
C GLU A 396 -8.61 31.09 22.17
N LEU A 397 -7.89 31.78 23.04
CA LEU A 397 -7.08 32.97 22.71
C LEU A 397 -5.57 32.69 22.64
N ARG A 398 -5.16 31.46 22.95
CA ARG A 398 -3.75 31.06 23.03
C ARG A 398 -3.32 30.52 21.67
N ARG A 399 -2.18 31.01 21.17
CA ARG A 399 -1.55 30.47 19.97
C ARG A 399 -0.88 29.12 20.31
N PRO A 400 -1.07 28.06 19.51
CA PRO A 400 -0.38 26.78 19.73
C PRO A 400 1.14 27.00 19.85
N PRO A 401 1.81 26.44 20.87
CA PRO A 401 3.23 26.67 21.08
C PRO A 401 4.07 26.07 19.96
N SER A 402 5.18 26.74 19.65
CA SER A 402 6.14 26.32 18.62
C SER A 402 5.58 26.10 17.21
N THR A 403 4.35 26.56 16.94
CA THR A 403 3.76 26.47 15.61
C THR A 403 4.47 27.38 14.61
N GLY A 404 4.83 26.84 13.45
CA GLY A 404 5.47 27.59 12.36
C GLY A 404 4.51 28.58 11.71
N PHE A 405 3.32 28.11 11.38
CA PHE A 405 2.23 28.88 10.78
C PHE A 405 0.92 28.63 11.54
N HIS A 406 0.16 29.69 11.82
CA HIS A 406 -1.14 29.57 12.47
C HIS A 406 -2.21 30.36 11.73
N LEU A 407 -3.22 29.67 11.24
CA LEU A 407 -4.44 30.25 10.65
C LEU A 407 -5.49 30.37 11.75
N ASN A 408 -6.18 31.51 11.83
CA ASN A 408 -7.26 31.69 12.79
C ASN A 408 -8.45 32.33 12.11
N HIS A 409 -9.56 31.60 12.02
CA HIS A 409 -10.87 32.13 11.68
C HIS A 409 -11.68 32.21 12.95
N TYR A 410 -12.32 33.34 13.22
CA TYR A 410 -13.10 33.51 14.44
C TYR A 410 -14.27 34.45 14.25
N GLN A 411 -15.25 34.37 15.13
CA GLN A 411 -16.40 35.26 15.25
C GLN A 411 -16.30 36.09 16.53
N ARG A 412 -17.04 37.19 16.63
CA ARG A 412 -17.10 38.00 17.84
C ARG A 412 -18.44 37.87 18.52
N GLY A 413 -18.55 36.86 19.36
CA GLY A 413 -19.24 36.97 20.64
C GLY A 413 -20.69 37.43 20.55
N SER A 414 -21.63 36.54 20.21
CA SER A 414 -23.06 36.81 20.26
C SER A 414 -23.79 35.80 21.15
N PHE A 415 -23.94 36.16 22.43
CA PHE A 415 -24.58 35.27 23.43
C PHE A 415 -25.95 34.72 23.00
N PHE A 416 -26.75 35.52 22.28
CA PHE A 416 -28.10 35.13 21.88
C PHE A 416 -28.16 34.28 20.60
N GLN A 417 -27.10 34.30 19.78
CA GLN A 417 -27.06 33.56 18.52
C GLN A 417 -26.32 32.23 18.69
N ASP A 418 -25.23 32.23 19.47
CA ASP A 418 -24.27 31.12 19.50
C ASP A 418 -24.08 30.52 20.91
N LEU A 419 -24.94 30.90 21.86
CA LEU A 419 -24.84 30.52 23.28
C LEU A 419 -23.52 30.95 23.94
N GLY A 420 -22.77 31.85 23.31
CA GLY A 420 -21.44 32.29 23.75
C GLY A 420 -20.31 31.35 23.32
N LEU A 421 -20.57 30.35 22.47
CA LEU A 421 -19.55 29.56 21.81
C LEU A 421 -19.01 30.40 20.66
N ASP A 422 -17.96 31.16 20.90
CA ASP A 422 -17.35 32.00 19.88
C ASP A 422 -15.83 31.91 20.01
N GLY A 423 -15.16 31.83 18.88
CA GLY A 423 -13.71 31.98 18.81
C GLY A 423 -13.27 33.40 19.14
N GLY A 424 -11.96 33.63 19.12
CA GLY A 424 -11.43 34.95 19.41
C GLY A 424 -10.15 35.30 18.66
N PRO A 425 -9.71 36.57 18.76
CA PRO A 425 -8.49 37.03 18.12
C PRO A 425 -7.26 36.40 18.78
N VAL A 426 -6.56 35.52 18.05
CA VAL A 426 -5.31 34.90 18.51
C VAL A 426 -4.11 35.68 17.97
N PRO A 427 -3.23 36.25 18.82
CA PRO A 427 -2.08 37.03 18.37
C PRO A 427 -1.10 36.26 17.47
N ASN A 428 -0.51 36.95 16.49
CA ASN A 428 0.44 36.39 15.52
C ASN A 428 -0.15 35.28 14.63
N SER A 429 -1.43 35.40 14.31
CA SER A 429 -2.14 34.49 13.40
C SER A 429 -2.28 35.10 12.01
N VAL A 430 -2.62 34.26 11.05
CA VAL A 430 -2.94 34.66 9.68
C VAL A 430 -4.47 34.68 9.51
N PRO A 431 -5.03 35.68 8.81
CA PRO A 431 -4.38 36.94 8.42
C PRO A 431 -3.95 37.79 9.64
N PRO A 432 -2.83 38.53 9.54
CA PRO A 432 -2.33 39.33 10.65
C PRO A 432 -3.24 40.51 11.00
N PRO A 433 -3.24 40.97 12.26
CA PRO A 433 -2.38 40.51 13.35
C PRO A 433 -2.94 39.33 14.15
N THR A 434 -4.23 39.03 14.03
CA THR A 434 -4.96 38.18 14.99
C THR A 434 -5.83 37.08 14.35
N GLY A 435 -5.81 36.93 13.04
CA GLY A 435 -6.74 36.08 12.30
C GLY A 435 -7.83 36.87 11.56
N LEU A 436 -8.70 36.14 10.91
CA LEU A 436 -9.85 36.65 10.18
C LEU A 436 -11.09 36.60 11.07
N ASP A 437 -11.61 37.80 11.35
CA ASP A 437 -12.94 37.97 11.91
C ASP A 437 -13.99 37.72 10.80
N VAL A 438 -14.60 36.55 10.82
CA VAL A 438 -15.49 36.06 9.76
C VAL A 438 -16.73 36.95 9.61
N GLU A 439 -17.24 37.50 10.71
CA GLU A 439 -18.44 38.34 10.73
C GLU A 439 -18.22 39.70 10.04
N THR A 440 -16.96 40.13 9.92
CA THR A 440 -16.61 41.36 9.19
C THR A 440 -16.58 41.17 7.68
N THR A 441 -16.67 39.93 7.20
CA THR A 441 -16.65 39.63 5.77
C THR A 441 -18.08 39.64 5.19
N PRO A 442 -18.25 39.96 3.88
CA PRO A 442 -19.57 39.90 3.27
C PRO A 442 -20.20 38.50 3.24
N TRP A 443 -19.38 37.44 3.27
CA TRP A 443 -19.85 36.05 3.19
C TRP A 443 -20.12 35.45 4.57
N GLY A 444 -19.43 35.91 5.61
CA GLY A 444 -19.60 35.45 7.00
C GLY A 444 -20.52 36.35 7.84
N ALA A 445 -21.09 37.40 7.26
CA ALA A 445 -22.01 38.28 7.97
C ALA A 445 -23.27 37.52 8.44
N GLY A 446 -23.47 37.42 9.75
CA GLY A 446 -24.58 36.67 10.35
C GLY A 446 -24.37 35.16 10.38
N CYS A 447 -23.16 34.69 10.08
CA CYS A 447 -22.72 33.34 10.41
C CYS A 447 -22.93 33.06 11.90
N THR A 448 -23.25 31.82 12.23
CA THR A 448 -23.29 31.31 13.60
C THR A 448 -22.09 30.40 13.83
N HIS A 449 -21.77 30.14 15.10
CA HIS A 449 -20.72 29.19 15.50
C HIS A 449 -20.88 27.87 14.74
N PHE A 450 -22.12 27.37 14.71
CA PHE A 450 -22.49 26.08 14.12
C PHE A 450 -22.37 25.98 12.60
N GLU A 451 -22.04 27.06 11.90
CA GLU A 451 -21.99 27.11 10.44
C GLU A 451 -20.59 27.47 9.91
N VAL A 452 -19.72 28.01 10.76
CA VAL A 452 -18.49 28.68 10.32
C VAL A 452 -17.50 27.75 9.63
N ASP A 453 -17.40 26.49 10.06
CA ASP A 453 -16.51 25.51 9.44
C ASP A 453 -17.05 24.96 8.11
N ASP A 454 -18.32 25.15 7.80
CA ASP A 454 -18.94 24.71 6.54
C ASP A 454 -18.74 25.73 5.39
N PHE A 455 -18.28 26.95 5.68
CA PHE A 455 -18.10 27.96 4.64
C PHE A 455 -17.00 27.56 3.65
N PRO A 456 -17.28 27.53 2.34
CA PRO A 456 -16.27 27.21 1.33
C PRO A 456 -15.04 28.12 1.40
N GLN A 457 -15.19 29.37 1.84
CA GLN A 457 -14.10 30.32 2.00
C GLN A 457 -13.13 29.89 3.11
N VAL A 458 -13.66 29.41 4.24
CA VAL A 458 -12.87 28.89 5.37
C VAL A 458 -12.15 27.62 4.92
N LEU A 459 -12.88 26.66 4.33
CA LEU A 459 -12.31 25.39 3.85
C LEU A 459 -11.23 25.59 2.80
N ASN A 460 -11.45 26.45 1.80
CA ASN A 460 -10.46 26.72 0.76
C ASN A 460 -9.20 27.37 1.31
N LEU A 461 -9.33 28.30 2.27
CA LEU A 461 -8.16 28.93 2.88
C LEU A 461 -7.39 27.94 3.76
N LEU A 462 -8.10 27.09 4.51
CA LEU A 462 -7.53 26.00 5.28
C LEU A 462 -6.71 25.07 4.38
N LEU A 463 -7.34 24.50 3.35
CA LEU A 463 -6.71 23.55 2.41
C LEU A 463 -5.52 24.17 1.68
N SER A 464 -5.66 25.39 1.16
CA SER A 464 -4.59 26.03 0.38
C SER A 464 -3.38 26.42 1.23
N THR A 465 -3.58 26.88 2.47
CA THR A 465 -2.48 27.22 3.36
C THR A 465 -1.81 25.99 3.96
N LEU A 466 -2.58 24.94 4.27
CA LEU A 466 -2.03 23.65 4.67
C LEU A 466 -1.16 23.07 3.55
N ALA A 467 -1.66 23.02 2.31
CA ALA A 467 -0.88 22.50 1.18
C ALA A 467 0.38 23.32 0.88
N ALA A 468 0.42 24.60 1.25
CA ALA A 468 1.60 25.45 1.15
C ALA A 468 2.61 25.23 2.30
N GLY A 469 2.13 24.86 3.49
CA GLY A 469 2.95 24.68 4.70
C GLY A 469 3.36 23.24 4.99
N VAL A 470 2.64 22.26 4.46
CA VAL A 470 2.83 20.83 4.71
C VAL A 470 3.03 20.14 3.36
N PRO A 471 4.24 19.64 3.07
CA PRO A 471 4.48 18.94 1.81
C PRO A 471 3.77 17.59 1.79
N LEU A 472 3.32 17.19 0.60
CA LEU A 472 2.97 15.81 0.30
C LEU A 472 4.21 14.88 0.41
N PRO A 473 4.02 13.55 0.49
CA PRO A 473 5.06 12.55 0.77
C PRO A 473 6.36 12.63 -0.03
#